data_AF-A0A7J4NTS2-F1
#
_entry.id   AF-A0A7J4NTS2-F1
#
_cell.length_a   1.000
_cell.length_b   1.000
_cell.length_c   1.000
_cell.angle_alpha   90.00
_cell.angle_beta   90.00
_cell.angle_gamma   90.00
#
_symmetry.space_group_name_H-M   'P 1'
#
loop_
_entity.id
_entity.type
_entity.pdbx_description
1 polymer ?
#
loop_
_entity_poly.entity_id
_entity_poly.type
_entity_poly.pdbx_seq_one_letter_code
_entity_poly.pdbx_strand_id
1 'polypeptide(L)'
;MKRIILMVSGKVQQAGYRDRVVGMGKNLALSGYAENLSDGRVKIVAEGDEEVLKQLTAVINIKNTLINVENVESSDREATGEFSGFYKLVKDGETDERLDTAADLLKELIGATNNGFNTLNNTMTSGFNKLAHGQDKILEKQDSM
;
A
#
# COMPACT_ATOMS: atom_id res chain seq x y z
N MET A 1 0.63 28.49 -20.16
CA MET A 1 0.62 27.19 -19.45
C MET A 1 1.47 26.20 -20.22
N LYS A 2 2.17 25.33 -19.51
CA LYS A 2 3.00 24.26 -20.07
C LYS A 2 2.48 22.91 -19.58
N ARG A 3 2.91 21.85 -20.25
CA ARG A 3 2.70 20.46 -19.85
C ARG A 3 4.07 19.83 -19.61
N ILE A 4 4.21 19.09 -18.51
CA ILE A 4 5.34 18.19 -18.31
C ILE A 4 4.85 16.74 -18.28
N ILE A 5 5.66 15.85 -18.82
CA ILE A 5 5.52 14.40 -18.70
C ILE A 5 6.71 13.90 -17.91
N LEU A 6 6.45 13.29 -16.76
CA LEU A 6 7.46 12.72 -15.88
C LEU A 6 7.35 11.20 -15.91
N MET A 7 8.45 10.52 -16.17
CA MET A 7 8.58 9.07 -16.06
C MET A 7 9.42 8.76 -14.83
N VAL A 8 8.81 8.15 -13.83
CA VAL A 8 9.42 7.89 -12.53
C VAL A 8 9.67 6.40 -12.37
N SER A 9 10.90 6.03 -12.01
CA SER A 9 11.30 4.65 -11.72
C SER A 9 11.80 4.46 -10.29
N GLY A 10 11.85 3.20 -9.85
CA GLY A 10 12.25 2.78 -8.51
C GLY A 10 11.12 2.03 -7.79
N LYS A 11 11.14 2.03 -6.46
CA LYS A 11 10.07 1.47 -5.63
C LYS A 11 8.92 2.47 -5.50
N VAL A 12 8.14 2.61 -6.57
CA VAL A 12 7.09 3.65 -6.69
C VAL A 12 5.68 3.09 -6.88
N GLN A 13 5.51 1.81 -7.19
CA GLN A 13 4.19 1.18 -7.27
C GLN A 13 3.79 0.51 -5.96
N GLN A 14 2.47 0.34 -5.75
CA GLN A 14 1.88 -0.28 -4.56
C GLN A 14 2.28 0.34 -3.20
N ALA A 15 2.97 1.49 -3.21
CA ALA A 15 3.50 2.18 -2.04
C ALA A 15 2.79 3.51 -1.72
N GLY A 16 1.67 3.81 -2.39
CA GLY A 16 0.92 5.07 -2.23
C GLY A 16 1.55 6.29 -2.94
N TYR A 17 2.55 6.08 -3.80
CA TYR A 17 3.23 7.17 -4.52
C TYR A 17 2.28 8.02 -5.37
N ARG A 18 1.42 7.39 -6.20
CA ARG A 18 0.42 8.11 -7.02
C ARG A 18 -0.47 9.00 -6.15
N ASP A 19 -0.91 8.52 -4.99
CA ASP A 19 -1.76 9.29 -4.08
C ASP A 19 -1.03 10.53 -3.52
N ARG A 20 0.28 10.39 -3.22
CA ARG A 20 1.13 11.52 -2.82
C ARG A 20 1.28 12.54 -3.93
N VAL A 21 1.59 12.10 -5.16
CA VAL A 21 1.74 12.96 -6.33
C VAL A 21 0.44 13.72 -6.62
N VAL A 22 -0.70 13.03 -6.61
CA VAL A 22 -2.01 13.64 -6.83
C VAL A 22 -2.32 14.68 -5.76
N GLY A 23 -2.02 14.39 -4.48
CA GLY A 23 -2.16 15.37 -3.41
C GLY A 23 -1.30 16.62 -3.61
N MET A 24 -0.02 16.45 -4.00
CA MET A 24 0.88 17.56 -4.31
C MET A 24 0.40 18.38 -5.50
N GLY A 25 0.00 17.72 -6.60
CA GLY A 25 -0.53 18.39 -7.80
C GLY A 25 -1.76 19.24 -7.49
N LYS A 26 -2.68 18.72 -6.67
CA LYS A 26 -3.85 19.49 -6.18
C LYS A 26 -3.45 20.69 -5.33
N ASN A 27 -2.53 20.51 -4.38
CA ASN A 27 -2.07 21.60 -3.50
C ASN A 27 -1.36 22.72 -4.28
N LEU A 28 -0.72 22.38 -5.39
CA LEU A 28 -0.08 23.31 -6.31
C LEU A 28 -1.04 23.89 -7.37
N ALA A 29 -2.34 23.56 -7.31
CA ALA A 29 -3.36 23.96 -8.29
C ALA A 29 -3.02 23.56 -9.74
N LEU A 30 -2.31 22.44 -9.91
CA LEU A 30 -2.01 21.84 -11.22
C LEU A 30 -3.16 20.93 -11.67
N SER A 31 -3.22 20.68 -12.98
CA SER A 31 -4.15 19.71 -13.57
C SER A 31 -3.38 18.58 -14.27
N GLY A 32 -3.97 17.39 -14.40
CA GLY A 32 -3.30 16.24 -15.00
C GLY A 32 -3.60 14.92 -14.30
N TYR A 33 -2.69 13.95 -14.40
CA TYR A 33 -2.86 12.65 -13.78
C TYR A 33 -1.55 11.94 -13.43
N ALA A 34 -1.66 10.93 -12.55
CA ALA A 34 -0.61 9.95 -12.29
C ALA A 34 -1.11 8.53 -12.57
N GLU A 35 -0.36 7.76 -13.35
CA GLU A 35 -0.71 6.44 -13.90
C GLU A 35 0.41 5.42 -13.62
N ASN A 36 0.04 4.20 -13.20
CA ASN A 36 1.01 3.11 -13.14
C ASN A 36 1.18 2.50 -14.54
N LEU A 37 2.43 2.31 -14.95
CA LEU A 37 2.78 1.60 -16.18
C LEU A 37 3.06 0.13 -15.89
N SER A 38 2.86 -0.74 -16.88
CA SER A 38 3.06 -2.19 -16.76
C SER A 38 4.53 -2.58 -16.58
N ASP A 39 5.46 -1.69 -16.92
CA ASP A 39 6.91 -1.88 -16.73
C ASP A 39 7.40 -1.48 -15.32
N GLY A 40 6.49 -1.20 -14.39
CA GLY A 40 6.80 -0.82 -13.02
C GLY A 40 7.03 0.68 -12.80
N ARG A 41 7.07 1.50 -13.86
CA ARG A 41 7.20 2.96 -13.73
C ARG A 41 5.87 3.64 -13.39
N VAL A 42 5.96 4.90 -12.98
CA VAL A 42 4.81 5.80 -12.86
C VAL A 42 4.95 6.93 -13.86
N LYS A 43 3.92 7.13 -14.69
CA LYS A 43 3.81 8.28 -15.57
C LYS A 43 3.00 9.36 -14.89
N ILE A 44 3.51 10.58 -14.90
CA ILE A 44 2.81 11.76 -14.41
C ILE A 44 2.69 12.73 -15.57
N VAL A 45 1.48 13.18 -15.86
CA VAL A 45 1.22 14.29 -16.77
C VAL A 45 0.68 15.43 -15.93
N ALA A 46 1.30 16.61 -16.02
CA ALA A 46 0.87 17.79 -15.29
C ALA A 46 0.87 19.03 -16.19
N GLU A 47 -0.16 19.86 -16.06
CA GLU A 47 -0.30 21.15 -16.74
C GLU A 47 -0.46 22.28 -15.73
N GLY A 48 0.18 23.40 -16.03
CA GLY A 48 0.10 24.63 -15.23
C GLY A 48 1.20 25.63 -15.58
N ASP A 49 1.53 26.48 -14.63
CA ASP A 49 2.61 27.45 -14.77
C ASP A 49 3.97 26.76 -14.62
N GLU A 50 4.93 27.17 -15.46
CA GLU A 50 6.24 26.51 -15.56
C GLU A 50 6.98 26.45 -14.21
N GLU A 51 6.92 27.52 -13.42
CA GLU A 51 7.54 27.57 -12.09
C GLU A 51 6.88 26.60 -11.10
N VAL A 52 5.56 26.41 -11.21
CA VAL A 52 4.81 25.47 -10.37
C VAL A 52 5.08 24.02 -10.79
N LEU A 53 5.23 23.79 -12.10
CA LEU A 53 5.64 22.49 -12.65
C LEU A 53 7.05 22.11 -12.19
N LYS A 54 7.99 23.06 -12.15
CA LYS A 54 9.33 22.85 -11.57
C LYS A 54 9.25 22.49 -10.09
N GLN A 55 8.38 23.14 -9.32
CA GLN A 55 8.15 22.79 -7.92
C GLN A 55 7.65 21.35 -7.77
N LEU A 56 6.67 20.94 -8.59
CA LEU A 56 6.20 19.56 -8.60
C LEU A 56 7.36 18.59 -8.85
N THR A 57 8.14 18.80 -9.92
CA THR A 57 9.29 17.95 -10.28
C THR A 57 10.29 17.81 -9.14
N ALA A 58 10.53 18.87 -8.37
CA ALA A 58 11.45 18.84 -7.23
C ALA A 58 10.91 18.00 -6.06
N VAL A 59 9.61 18.07 -5.76
CA VAL A 59 9.03 17.42 -4.56
C VAL A 59 8.62 15.96 -4.78
N ILE A 60 8.50 15.51 -6.03
CA ILE A 60 8.10 14.13 -6.35
C ILE A 60 9.23 13.09 -6.15
N ASN A 61 10.47 13.52 -5.89
CA ASN A 61 11.60 12.64 -5.56
C ASN A 61 11.52 12.16 -4.10
N ILE A 62 10.52 11.33 -3.81
CA ILE A 62 10.21 10.85 -2.47
C ILE A 62 11.12 9.68 -2.11
N LYS A 63 11.74 9.76 -0.92
CA LYS A 63 12.52 8.67 -0.31
C LYS A 63 12.07 8.43 1.13
N ASN A 64 11.51 7.26 1.38
CA ASN A 64 11.14 6.75 2.70
C ASN A 64 11.10 5.20 2.68
N THR A 65 10.68 4.57 3.78
CA THR A 65 10.66 3.10 3.92
C THR A 65 9.80 2.39 2.87
N LEU A 66 8.71 3.02 2.42
CA LEU A 66 7.75 2.43 1.48
C LEU A 66 8.03 2.85 0.04
N ILE A 67 8.47 4.10 -0.18
CA ILE A 67 8.67 4.72 -1.48
C ILE A 67 10.15 5.06 -1.66
N ASN A 68 10.76 4.61 -2.75
CA ASN A 68 12.10 5.02 -3.14
C ASN A 68 12.15 5.38 -4.63
N VAL A 69 12.14 6.68 -4.92
CA VAL A 69 12.37 7.17 -6.28
C VAL A 69 13.86 7.08 -6.63
N GLU A 70 14.15 6.40 -7.74
CA GLU A 70 15.52 6.19 -8.22
C GLU A 70 15.87 7.15 -9.36
N ASN A 71 14.95 7.32 -10.32
CA ASN A 71 15.12 8.23 -11.44
C ASN A 71 13.80 8.93 -11.79
N VAL A 72 13.93 10.15 -12.31
CA VAL A 72 12.83 10.97 -12.85
C VAL A 72 13.29 11.53 -14.19
N GLU A 73 12.68 11.08 -15.27
CA GLU A 73 12.87 11.64 -16.60
C GLU A 73 11.76 12.64 -16.89
N SER A 74 12.09 13.84 -17.40
CA SER A 74 11.13 14.90 -17.69
C SER A 74 11.11 15.26 -19.18
N SER A 75 9.92 15.54 -19.71
CA SER A 75 9.74 16.07 -21.06
C SER A 75 8.67 17.15 -21.10
N ASP A 76 9.04 18.32 -21.61
CA ASP A 76 8.13 19.45 -21.79
C ASP A 76 7.31 19.36 -23.08
N ARG A 77 6.06 19.82 -22.99
CA ARG A 77 5.08 19.89 -24.08
C ARG A 77 4.20 21.13 -23.90
N GLU A 78 3.47 21.48 -24.96
CA GLU A 78 2.40 22.46 -24.85
C GLU A 78 1.20 21.87 -24.08
N ALA A 79 0.56 22.71 -23.27
CA ALA A 79 -0.65 22.33 -22.54
C ALA A 79 -1.81 22.16 -23.52
N THR A 80 -2.65 21.14 -23.32
CA THR A 80 -3.86 20.92 -24.11
C THR A 80 -5.10 21.48 -23.42
N GLY A 81 -5.06 21.68 -22.09
CA GLY A 81 -6.22 22.11 -21.31
C GLY A 81 -7.29 21.03 -21.14
N GLU A 82 -6.95 19.76 -21.37
CA GLU A 82 -7.93 18.64 -21.32
C GLU A 82 -8.30 18.20 -19.89
N PHE A 83 -7.63 18.73 -18.87
CA PHE A 83 -7.78 18.28 -17.49
C PHE A 83 -8.51 19.34 -16.64
N SER A 84 -9.61 18.94 -15.98
CA SER A 84 -10.34 19.78 -15.03
C SER A 84 -9.78 19.74 -13.60
N GLY A 85 -8.69 19.00 -13.37
CA GLY A 85 -8.09 18.78 -12.06
C GLY A 85 -6.97 17.75 -12.14
N PHE A 86 -6.47 17.32 -10.97
CA PHE A 86 -5.41 16.32 -10.86
C PHE A 86 -5.95 14.99 -10.33
N TYR A 87 -5.78 13.91 -11.07
CA TYR A 87 -6.41 12.62 -10.79
C TYR A 87 -5.44 11.45 -10.73
N LYS A 88 -5.82 10.40 -10.01
CA LYS A 88 -5.15 9.10 -10.08
C LYS A 88 -5.79 8.32 -11.22
N LEU A 89 -5.01 7.99 -12.25
CA LEU A 89 -5.49 7.17 -13.36
C LEU A 89 -5.30 5.69 -12.99
N VAL A 90 -6.41 4.95 -13.06
CA VAL A 90 -6.49 3.50 -12.81
C VAL A 90 -6.82 2.87 -14.16
N LYS A 91 -6.01 1.90 -14.59
CA LYS A 91 -6.29 1.16 -15.83
C LYS A 91 -7.42 0.16 -15.64
N ASP A 92 -8.10 -0.16 -16.73
CA ASP A 92 -9.03 -1.29 -16.78
C ASP A 92 -8.30 -2.57 -16.32
N GLY A 93 -8.93 -3.34 -15.43
CA GLY A 93 -8.36 -4.54 -14.81
C GLY A 93 -7.41 -4.30 -13.63
N GLU A 94 -6.85 -3.10 -13.44
CA GLU A 94 -5.93 -2.83 -12.31
C GLU A 94 -6.62 -3.02 -10.95
N THR A 95 -7.91 -2.70 -10.87
CA THR A 95 -8.69 -2.90 -9.63
C THR A 95 -9.01 -4.37 -9.40
N ASP A 96 -9.31 -5.12 -10.46
CA ASP A 96 -9.64 -6.54 -10.38
C ASP A 96 -8.42 -7.35 -9.89
N GLU A 97 -7.25 -7.12 -10.49
CA GLU A 97 -5.99 -7.75 -10.05
C GLU A 97 -5.68 -7.47 -8.57
N ARG A 98 -5.96 -6.26 -8.10
CA ARG A 98 -5.77 -5.87 -6.70
C ARG A 98 -6.76 -6.56 -5.76
N LEU A 99 -7.99 -6.77 -6.20
CA LEU A 99 -9.01 -7.50 -5.42
C LEU A 99 -8.68 -8.98 -5.31
N ASP A 100 -8.21 -9.61 -6.39
CA ASP A 100 -7.78 -11.00 -6.37
C ASP A 100 -6.60 -11.20 -5.41
N THR A 101 -5.58 -10.34 -5.50
CA THR A 101 -4.44 -10.36 -4.57
C THR A 101 -4.90 -10.18 -3.12
N ALA A 102 -5.83 -9.26 -2.86
CA ALA A 102 -6.37 -9.04 -1.52
C ALA A 102 -7.14 -10.26 -1.00
N ALA A 103 -7.91 -10.93 -1.86
CA ALA A 103 -8.65 -12.14 -1.51
C ALA A 103 -7.71 -13.28 -1.09
N ASP A 104 -6.58 -13.45 -1.77
CA ASP A 104 -5.60 -14.49 -1.42
C ASP A 104 -4.88 -14.18 -0.10
N LEU A 105 -4.45 -12.94 0.12
CA LEU A 105 -3.88 -12.51 1.41
C LEU A 105 -4.87 -12.70 2.57
N LEU A 106 -6.16 -12.44 2.35
CA LEU A 106 -7.20 -12.68 3.35
C LEU A 106 -7.37 -14.17 3.66
N LYS A 107 -7.33 -15.06 2.65
CA LYS A 107 -7.37 -16.51 2.88
C LYS A 107 -6.18 -16.98 3.70
N GLU A 108 -4.98 -16.50 3.40
CA GLU A 108 -3.77 -16.82 4.16
C GLU A 108 -3.88 -16.36 5.62
N LEU A 109 -4.36 -15.13 5.84
CA LEU A 109 -4.58 -14.59 7.18
C LEU A 109 -5.60 -15.40 7.98
N ILE A 110 -6.73 -15.78 7.36
CA ILE A 110 -7.74 -16.64 8.00
C ILE A 110 -7.12 -17.98 8.38
N GLY A 111 -6.34 -18.59 7.49
CA GLY A 111 -5.64 -19.85 7.76
C GLY A 111 -4.68 -19.74 8.95
N ALA A 112 -3.83 -18.72 8.96
CA ALA A 112 -2.89 -18.46 10.05
C ALA A 112 -3.61 -18.24 11.39
N THR A 113 -4.71 -17.47 11.35
CA THR A 113 -5.53 -17.16 12.53
C THR A 113 -6.18 -18.42 13.10
N ASN A 114 -6.84 -19.22 12.25
CA ASN A 114 -7.47 -20.48 12.66
C ASN A 114 -6.45 -21.47 13.24
N ASN A 115 -5.29 -21.61 12.61
CA ASN A 115 -4.23 -22.47 13.10
C ASN A 115 -3.68 -22.00 14.46
N GLY A 116 -3.51 -20.68 14.64
CA GLY A 116 -3.11 -20.08 15.90
C GLY A 116 -4.13 -20.37 17.02
N PHE A 117 -5.42 -20.13 16.77
CA PHE A 117 -6.48 -20.39 17.74
C PHE A 117 -6.64 -21.88 18.07
N ASN A 118 -6.55 -22.77 17.08
CA ASN A 118 -6.62 -24.21 17.31
C ASN A 118 -5.44 -24.68 18.17
N THR A 119 -4.24 -24.19 17.89
CA THR A 119 -3.04 -24.50 18.69
C THR A 119 -3.22 -24.01 20.13
N LEU A 120 -3.65 -22.76 20.32
CA LEU A 120 -3.93 -22.19 21.64
C LEU A 120 -4.98 -23.01 22.40
N ASN A 121 -6.10 -23.35 21.76
CA ASN A 121 -7.17 -24.14 22.37
C ASN A 121 -6.67 -25.52 22.82
N ASN A 122 -5.88 -26.20 21.99
CA ASN A 122 -5.31 -27.50 22.30
C ASN A 122 -4.30 -27.43 23.47
N THR A 123 -3.44 -26.41 23.47
CA THR A 123 -2.49 -26.17 24.56
C THR A 123 -3.20 -25.84 25.87
N MET A 124 -4.22 -24.98 25.85
CA MET A 124 -5.01 -24.64 27.04
C MET A 124 -5.76 -25.86 27.58
N THR A 125 -6.46 -26.61 26.71
CA THR A 125 -7.16 -27.84 27.10
C THR A 125 -6.20 -28.82 27.76
N SER A 126 -5.02 -29.02 27.16
CA SER A 126 -3.98 -29.88 27.73
C SER A 126 -3.46 -29.36 29.09
N GLY A 127 -3.30 -28.04 29.23
CA GLY A 127 -2.90 -27.40 30.48
C GLY A 127 -3.94 -27.57 31.59
N PHE A 128 -5.21 -27.30 31.30
CA PHE A 128 -6.31 -27.47 32.25
C PHE A 128 -6.47 -28.93 32.67
N ASN A 129 -6.34 -29.88 31.75
CA ASN A 129 -6.38 -31.31 32.09
C ASN A 129 -5.24 -31.71 33.04
N LYS A 130 -4.03 -31.19 32.83
CA LYS A 130 -2.89 -31.43 33.75
C LYS A 130 -3.14 -30.82 35.13
N LEU A 131 -3.74 -29.63 35.19
CA LEU A 131 -4.09 -28.97 36.45
C LEU A 131 -5.17 -29.73 37.21
N ALA A 132 -6.24 -30.15 36.53
CA ALA A 132 -7.31 -30.96 37.10
C ALA A 132 -6.74 -32.26 37.71
N HIS A 133 -5.92 -32.98 36.94
CA HIS A 133 -5.26 -34.19 37.44
C HIS A 133 -4.32 -33.94 38.63
N GLY A 134 -3.68 -32.76 38.67
CA GLY A 134 -2.88 -32.34 39.82
C GLY A 134 -3.74 -32.08 41.07
N GLN A 135 -4.93 -31.49 40.91
CA GLN A 135 -5.88 -31.25 42.01
C GLN A 135 -6.44 -32.56 42.55
N ASP A 136 -6.85 -33.49 41.68
CA ASP A 136 -7.36 -34.81 42.09
C ASP A 136 -6.36 -35.54 43.01
N LYS A 137 -5.07 -35.53 42.64
CA LYS A 137 -3.99 -36.12 43.43
C LYS A 137 -3.75 -35.43 44.78
N ILE A 138 -4.05 -34.14 44.89
CA ILE A 138 -3.92 -33.40 46.15
C ILE A 138 -5.09 -33.75 47.08
N LEU A 139 -6.30 -33.87 46.54
CA LEU A 139 -7.49 -34.26 47.29
C LEU A 139 -7.34 -35.67 47.88
N GLU A 140 -6.89 -36.64 47.08
CA GLU A 140 -6.61 -38.01 47.57
C GLU A 140 -5.59 -38.04 48.72
N LYS A 141 -4.60 -37.15 48.68
CA LYS A 141 -3.60 -37.03 49.76
C LYS A 141 -4.14 -36.36 51.02
N GLN A 142 -5.12 -35.46 50.89
CA GLN A 142 -5.78 -34.84 52.04
C GLN A 142 -6.75 -35.80 52.73
N ASP A 143 -7.47 -36.63 51.96
CA ASP A 143 -8.43 -37.61 52.48
C ASP A 143 -7.77 -38.81 53.18
N SER A 144 -6.46 -39.02 52.99
CA SER A 144 -5.67 -40.11 53.58
C SER A 144 -4.86 -39.72 54.83
N MET A 145 -4.98 -38.47 55.29
CA MET A 145 -4.39 -37.96 56.55
C MET A 145 -5.45 -37.82 57.64
#